data_AF-A0A9P6FHY1-F1
#
_entry.id   AF-A0A9P6FHY1-F1
#
_cell.length_a   1.000
_cell.length_b   1.000
_cell.length_c   1.000
_cell.angle_alpha   90.00
_cell.angle_beta   90.00
_cell.angle_gamma   90.00
#
_symmetry.space_group_name_H-M   'P 1'
#
loop_
_entity.id
_entity.type
_entity.pdbx_description
1 polymer ?
#
loop_
_entity_poly.entity_id
_entity_poly.type
_entity_poly.pdbx_seq_one_letter_code
_entity_poly.pdbx_strand_id
1 'polypeptide(L)'
;MAANIDNASNVPLPGTPDLERQPLLNNNPSGASPYNTNGHGSHRSHIPSTLGMGGRRRSDAAEHALRRDKIRKCWRVGMFAILLAILVFLSMWLFEFFFRHMGGSPYAHLKGSCDHVAPISPVEFEERQTNLSRLLVDLKAGAYIAEPGINMQYFTDIKWSQSERPFLLVVQAKKDKIGTVLTKTTIVAPAFEASRARQKFLPGTNYEIKTWEEGASAYKVVREIIETPWAGTDPVEGENEDDGDEEVRHKKPKKEIEHIYIDPDMRQFVATGLANALDNSERKVEIANHYIQLLRMQKSAHEIEILRCVSQTTVNVIRAVKGQIHVGVRESEVQAMMTQAYKESGLSYEDGGSLVLFGKDAALPHGSGNDTKLEKGMMVLIDSGARLHGYLSDITRTFWVRRGNSKEMNEELDKVWETVKNAQIAALEAVKPGAACSSIDKAARGFISGQGYGAWFTHRLGHGLGMEGHEEPYLNIGNTDTALKPGMVFTNEPGIYVEGSHGIRLEDVVLVTETGYEILSGELATSATEP
;
A
#
# COMPACT_ATOMS: atom_id res chain seq x y z
N MET A 1 -24.64 0.60 -42.55
CA MET A 1 -25.91 -0.10 -42.81
C MET A 1 -26.57 -0.37 -41.47
N ALA A 2 -27.69 0.30 -41.19
CA ALA A 2 -28.54 0.03 -40.05
C ALA A 2 -29.52 -1.09 -40.39
N ALA A 3 -29.75 -2.02 -39.46
CA ALA A 3 -31.01 -2.74 -39.16
C ALA A 3 -30.70 -4.05 -38.42
N ASN A 4 -31.03 -4.14 -37.13
CA ASN A 4 -32.20 -4.86 -36.62
C ASN A 4 -31.98 -5.31 -35.16
N ILE A 5 -32.88 -4.81 -34.32
CA ILE A 5 -33.17 -5.21 -32.96
C ILE A 5 -34.31 -6.23 -33.06
N ASP A 6 -34.13 -7.44 -32.51
CA ASP A 6 -34.98 -8.00 -31.43
C ASP A 6 -34.87 -9.53 -31.25
N ASN A 7 -35.02 -9.92 -29.97
CA ASN A 7 -35.35 -11.23 -29.39
C ASN A 7 -34.29 -12.36 -29.41
N ALA A 8 -33.76 -12.73 -28.24
CA ALA A 8 -34.50 -13.49 -27.23
C ALA A 8 -33.61 -13.85 -26.04
N SER A 9 -34.10 -13.46 -24.87
CA SER A 9 -33.74 -13.88 -23.52
C SER A 9 -33.98 -15.37 -23.28
N ASN A 10 -33.04 -16.05 -22.60
CA ASN A 10 -33.29 -17.14 -21.63
C ASN A 10 -31.97 -17.76 -21.12
N VAL A 11 -31.48 -17.29 -19.97
CA VAL A 11 -30.59 -18.08 -19.09
C VAL A 11 -31.04 -17.83 -17.64
N PRO A 12 -31.36 -18.86 -16.83
CA PRO A 12 -31.87 -18.66 -15.47
C PRO A 12 -30.74 -18.38 -14.47
N LEU A 13 -30.98 -17.43 -13.56
CA LEU A 13 -30.16 -17.16 -12.39
C LEU A 13 -30.40 -18.22 -11.30
N PRO A 14 -29.37 -18.65 -10.55
CA PRO A 14 -29.54 -19.58 -9.42
C PRO A 14 -30.15 -18.86 -8.20
N GLY A 15 -31.20 -19.48 -7.66
CA GLY A 15 -32.02 -18.95 -6.57
C GLY A 15 -31.36 -18.98 -5.19
N THR A 16 -31.73 -18.00 -4.38
CA THR A 16 -31.49 -17.87 -2.94
C THR A 16 -32.24 -18.94 -2.14
N PRO A 17 -31.68 -19.51 -1.06
CA PRO A 17 -32.44 -20.38 -0.16
C PRO A 17 -33.29 -19.56 0.81
N ASP A 18 -34.60 -19.82 0.78
CA ASP A 18 -35.59 -19.27 1.69
C ASP A 18 -35.45 -19.83 3.12
N LEU A 19 -35.59 -18.91 4.06
CA LEU A 19 -35.76 -19.15 5.49
C LEU A 19 -37.23 -19.51 5.76
N GLU A 20 -37.52 -20.78 6.04
CA GLU A 20 -38.80 -21.17 6.64
C GLU A 20 -38.67 -21.74 8.05
N ARG A 21 -39.47 -21.12 8.92
CA ARG A 21 -39.72 -21.44 10.33
C ARG A 21 -40.56 -22.70 10.42
N GLN A 22 -40.32 -23.51 11.45
CA GLN A 22 -41.29 -24.48 11.95
C GLN A 22 -41.38 -24.45 13.49
N PRO A 23 -42.54 -24.89 14.05
CA PRO A 23 -43.14 -24.26 15.23
C PRO A 23 -42.79 -24.94 16.55
N LEU A 24 -42.84 -24.15 17.61
CA LEU A 24 -42.93 -24.59 19.01
C LEU A 24 -44.37 -25.03 19.32
N LEU A 25 -44.55 -26.17 19.98
CA LEU A 25 -45.51 -26.35 21.10
C LEU A 25 -45.40 -27.75 21.73
N ASN A 26 -45.10 -27.73 23.04
CA ASN A 26 -45.67 -28.51 24.14
C ASN A 26 -45.68 -30.06 24.13
N ASN A 27 -45.06 -30.67 25.15
CA ASN A 27 -45.77 -31.13 26.36
C ASN A 27 -44.85 -31.82 27.38
N ASN A 28 -44.96 -31.41 28.64
CA ASN A 28 -44.64 -32.19 29.84
C ASN A 28 -45.61 -33.39 29.93
N PRO A 29 -45.23 -34.53 30.55
CA PRO A 29 -45.50 -34.67 31.99
C PRO A 29 -44.51 -35.52 32.81
N SER A 30 -44.56 -35.23 34.11
CA SER A 30 -44.21 -36.03 35.27
C SER A 30 -44.50 -37.54 35.19
N GLY A 31 -43.68 -38.36 35.84
CA GLY A 31 -44.01 -39.76 36.14
C GLY A 31 -42.85 -40.55 36.73
N ALA A 32 -43.07 -41.11 37.91
CA ALA A 32 -42.11 -41.77 38.77
C ALA A 32 -41.92 -43.29 38.46
N SER A 33 -40.89 -43.86 39.10
CA SER A 33 -40.83 -45.22 39.66
C SER A 33 -40.44 -46.39 38.71
N PRO A 34 -40.20 -47.63 39.19
CA PRO A 34 -39.25 -48.14 40.21
C PRO A 34 -38.50 -49.42 39.73
N TYR A 35 -37.69 -50.05 40.59
CA TYR A 35 -37.55 -51.51 40.86
C TYR A 35 -36.23 -51.68 41.66
N ASN A 36 -36.22 -51.84 42.99
CA ASN A 36 -36.70 -52.93 43.85
C ASN A 36 -35.78 -54.17 43.81
N THR A 37 -35.18 -54.55 44.95
CA THR A 37 -35.61 -55.71 45.79
C THR A 37 -34.73 -55.88 47.03
N ASN A 38 -35.37 -55.86 48.21
CA ASN A 38 -35.34 -56.81 49.36
C ASN A 38 -34.05 -57.60 49.66
N GLY A 39 -33.64 -57.91 50.90
CA GLY A 39 -34.30 -57.90 52.20
C GLY A 39 -33.81 -59.11 53.04
N HIS A 40 -33.62 -58.88 54.34
CA HIS A 40 -33.55 -59.83 55.47
C HIS A 40 -32.41 -60.86 55.62
N GLY A 41 -31.94 -60.97 56.89
CA GLY A 41 -31.17 -62.10 57.39
C GLY A 41 -30.60 -61.84 58.78
N SER A 42 -31.41 -62.02 59.84
CA SER A 42 -30.94 -62.12 61.21
C SER A 42 -30.37 -63.51 61.48
N HIS A 43 -29.23 -63.60 62.18
CA HIS A 43 -28.87 -64.80 62.93
C HIS A 43 -28.00 -64.48 64.14
N ARG A 44 -28.50 -64.87 65.32
CA ARG A 44 -27.72 -65.06 66.55
C ARG A 44 -26.78 -66.25 66.39
N SER A 45 -25.59 -66.19 66.98
CA SER A 45 -25.17 -67.16 68.01
C SER A 45 -23.76 -66.91 68.57
N HIS A 46 -23.69 -67.09 69.90
CA HIS A 46 -22.59 -67.57 70.75
C HIS A 46 -21.34 -66.74 71.10
N ILE A 47 -21.22 -66.59 72.43
CA ILE A 47 -20.13 -66.18 73.32
C ILE A 47 -19.12 -67.35 73.40
N PRO A 48 -17.80 -67.13 73.66
CA PRO A 48 -17.33 -67.12 75.05
C PRO A 48 -16.36 -65.97 75.41
N SER A 49 -16.49 -65.58 76.67
CA SER A 49 -15.62 -64.76 77.52
C SER A 49 -14.12 -65.08 77.43
N THR A 50 -13.27 -64.05 77.55
CA THR A 50 -12.13 -64.06 78.49
C THR A 50 -11.66 -62.63 78.83
N LEU A 51 -11.44 -62.46 80.14
CA LEU A 51 -10.66 -61.46 80.88
C LEU A 51 -9.86 -60.37 80.13
N GLY A 52 -9.88 -59.16 80.70
CA GLY A 52 -8.63 -58.43 80.93
C GLY A 52 -8.65 -56.92 80.70
N MET A 53 -8.45 -56.21 81.83
CA MET A 53 -7.79 -54.90 81.93
C MET A 53 -8.54 -53.63 81.51
N GLY A 54 -8.86 -52.83 82.53
CA GLY A 54 -9.11 -51.41 82.41
C GLY A 54 -7.84 -50.61 82.08
N GLY A 55 -8.10 -49.33 81.78
CA GLY A 55 -7.07 -48.28 81.75
C GLY A 55 -6.66 -47.84 80.34
N ARG A 56 -7.55 -47.16 79.61
CA ARG A 56 -7.22 -46.23 78.51
C ARG A 56 -8.46 -45.42 78.12
N ARG A 57 -8.78 -44.37 78.89
CA ARG A 57 -9.79 -43.35 78.51
C ARG A 57 -9.31 -41.92 78.70
N ARG A 58 -8.00 -41.70 78.93
CA ARG A 58 -7.39 -40.36 79.06
C ARG A 58 -6.27 -40.06 78.06
N SER A 59 -5.82 -41.01 77.23
CA SER A 59 -4.76 -40.81 76.22
C SER A 59 -5.26 -40.25 74.88
N ASP A 60 -6.46 -40.62 74.45
CA ASP A 60 -6.88 -40.41 73.06
C ASP A 60 -7.33 -38.97 72.79
N ALA A 61 -7.86 -38.26 73.81
CA ALA A 61 -8.28 -36.87 73.68
C ALA A 61 -7.09 -35.91 73.47
N ALA A 62 -5.96 -36.17 74.14
CA ALA A 62 -4.74 -35.38 74.02
C ALA A 62 -4.06 -35.61 72.65
N GLU A 63 -4.05 -36.84 72.17
CA GLU A 63 -3.49 -37.21 70.87
C GLU A 63 -4.33 -36.65 69.71
N HIS A 64 -5.67 -36.69 69.82
CA HIS A 64 -6.58 -36.02 68.88
C HIS A 64 -6.47 -34.49 68.89
N ALA A 65 -6.16 -33.87 70.03
CA ALA A 65 -5.90 -32.43 70.12
C ALA A 65 -4.59 -32.05 69.42
N LEU A 66 -3.52 -32.82 69.65
CA LEU A 66 -2.21 -32.60 69.02
C LEU A 66 -2.25 -32.78 67.49
N ARG A 67 -3.02 -33.77 67.01
CA ARG A 67 -3.21 -34.02 65.58
C ARG A 67 -4.02 -32.91 64.91
N ARG A 68 -5.05 -32.37 65.56
CA ARG A 68 -5.80 -31.19 65.10
C ARG A 68 -4.95 -29.93 65.07
N ASP A 69 -4.05 -29.75 66.05
CA ASP A 69 -3.13 -28.60 66.07
C ASP A 69 -2.08 -28.68 64.95
N LYS A 70 -1.53 -29.87 64.69
CA LYS A 70 -0.64 -30.11 63.52
C LYS A 70 -1.36 -29.83 62.19
N ILE A 71 -2.59 -30.32 62.02
CA ILE A 71 -3.39 -30.08 60.81
C ILE A 71 -3.68 -28.58 60.64
N ARG A 72 -4.07 -27.88 61.72
CA ARG A 72 -4.29 -26.42 61.68
C ARG A 72 -3.02 -25.64 61.35
N LYS A 73 -1.86 -26.07 61.85
CA LYS A 73 -0.56 -25.48 61.50
C LYS A 73 -0.21 -25.70 60.04
N CYS A 74 -0.36 -26.93 59.51
CA CYS A 74 -0.15 -27.21 58.09
C CYS A 74 -1.12 -26.43 57.19
N TRP A 75 -2.39 -26.32 57.58
CA TRP A 75 -3.38 -25.50 56.86
C TRP A 75 -3.02 -24.02 56.87
N ARG A 76 -2.53 -23.49 58.00
CA ARG A 76 -2.06 -22.12 58.11
C ARG A 76 -0.85 -21.86 57.20
N VAL A 77 0.13 -22.76 57.16
CA VAL A 77 1.30 -22.62 56.27
C VAL A 77 0.88 -22.72 54.80
N GLY A 78 0.04 -23.68 54.43
CA GLY A 78 -0.45 -23.83 53.05
C GLY A 78 -1.28 -22.63 52.59
N MET A 79 -2.16 -22.11 53.45
CA MET A 79 -2.96 -20.92 53.15
C MET A 79 -2.09 -19.66 53.05
N PHE A 80 -1.03 -19.54 53.86
CA PHE A 80 -0.06 -18.45 53.75
C PHE A 80 0.74 -18.53 52.45
N ALA A 81 1.14 -19.73 52.01
CA ALA A 81 1.82 -19.93 50.74
C ALA A 81 0.91 -19.60 49.53
N ILE A 82 -0.37 -19.97 49.58
CA ILE A 82 -1.36 -19.62 48.56
C ILE A 82 -1.60 -18.11 48.52
N LEU A 83 -1.79 -17.47 49.69
CA LEU A 83 -1.95 -16.02 49.79
C LEU A 83 -0.71 -15.29 49.26
N LEU A 84 0.49 -15.77 49.58
CA LEU A 84 1.74 -15.20 49.06
C LEU A 84 1.84 -15.35 47.54
N ALA A 85 1.49 -16.52 46.99
CA ALA A 85 1.47 -16.75 45.55
C ALA A 85 0.44 -15.86 44.83
N ILE A 86 -0.75 -15.68 45.40
CA ILE A 86 -1.76 -14.74 44.90
C ILE A 86 -1.23 -13.31 44.96
N LEU A 87 -0.55 -12.92 46.05
CA LEU A 87 -0.03 -11.57 46.22
C LEU A 87 1.12 -11.26 45.24
N VAL A 88 1.99 -12.25 44.96
CA VAL A 88 3.04 -12.17 43.94
C VAL A 88 2.42 -12.11 42.54
N PHE A 89 1.41 -12.91 42.26
CA PHE A 89 0.72 -12.87 40.96
C PHE A 89 -0.02 -11.55 40.76
N LEU A 90 -0.70 -11.05 41.79
CA LEU A 90 -1.41 -9.77 41.77
C LEU A 90 -0.43 -8.60 41.67
N SER A 91 0.74 -8.68 42.32
CA SER A 91 1.77 -7.63 42.20
C SER A 91 2.43 -7.63 40.83
N MET A 92 2.71 -8.79 40.23
CA MET A 92 3.19 -8.90 38.85
C MET A 92 2.14 -8.39 37.85
N TRP A 93 0.87 -8.76 38.05
CA TRP A 93 -0.23 -8.29 37.22
C TRP A 93 -0.46 -6.78 37.36
N LEU A 94 -0.42 -6.24 38.57
CA LEU A 94 -0.50 -4.79 38.82
C LEU A 94 0.72 -4.06 38.25
N PHE A 95 1.91 -4.63 38.33
CA PHE A 95 3.13 -4.05 37.75
C PHE A 95 3.02 -3.99 36.23
N GLU A 96 2.61 -5.07 35.55
CA GLU A 96 2.35 -5.05 34.11
C GLU A 96 1.21 -4.09 33.75
N PHE A 97 0.11 -4.10 34.51
CA PHE A 97 -1.02 -3.20 34.28
C PHE A 97 -0.60 -1.74 34.41
N PHE A 98 0.15 -1.37 35.46
CA PHE A 98 0.67 -0.02 35.66
C PHE A 98 1.69 0.38 34.58
N PHE A 99 2.63 -0.49 34.21
CA PHE A 99 3.59 -0.17 33.14
C PHE A 99 2.94 -0.06 31.77
N ARG A 100 1.93 -0.89 31.48
CA ARG A 100 1.15 -0.83 30.25
C ARG A 100 0.31 0.46 30.13
N HIS A 101 -0.02 1.11 31.26
CA HIS A 101 -0.76 2.37 31.29
C HIS A 101 0.10 3.60 31.61
N MET A 102 1.36 3.43 32.05
CA MET A 102 2.33 4.51 32.25
C MET A 102 3.38 4.62 31.13
N GLY A 103 3.51 3.61 30.28
CA GLY A 103 4.36 3.67 29.09
C GLY A 103 3.74 4.58 28.04
N GLY A 104 4.56 5.46 27.44
CA GLY A 104 4.21 6.10 26.17
C GLY A 104 3.91 5.05 25.10
N SER A 105 3.34 5.47 23.97
CA SER A 105 3.05 4.54 22.88
C SER A 105 4.26 3.67 22.52
N PRO A 106 4.07 2.36 22.20
CA PRO A 106 5.16 1.51 21.73
C PRO A 106 5.84 2.06 20.47
N TYR A 107 5.21 2.98 19.74
CA TYR A 107 5.73 3.58 18.50
C TYR A 107 6.34 4.97 18.70
N ALA A 108 6.48 5.46 19.94
CA ALA A 108 7.00 6.80 20.22
C ALA A 108 8.40 7.08 19.62
N HIS A 109 9.21 6.03 19.42
CA HIS A 109 10.53 6.11 18.80
C HIS A 109 10.49 6.40 17.29
N LEU A 110 9.34 6.26 16.62
CA LEU A 110 9.16 6.57 15.21
C LEU A 110 8.94 8.07 14.95
N LYS A 111 8.63 8.84 16.00
CA LYS A 111 8.24 10.24 15.87
C LYS A 111 9.33 11.08 15.19
N GLY A 112 8.95 11.80 14.15
CA GLY A 112 9.83 12.71 13.43
C GLY A 112 10.84 12.02 12.52
N SER A 113 10.58 10.77 12.12
CA SER A 113 11.49 9.98 11.26
C SER A 113 11.89 10.73 9.99
N CYS A 114 10.99 11.51 9.40
CA CYS A 114 11.23 12.27 8.17
C CYS A 114 11.15 13.79 8.32
N ASP A 115 11.19 14.34 9.54
CA ASP A 115 11.10 15.80 9.78
C ASP A 115 12.26 16.59 9.16
N HIS A 116 13.38 15.91 8.87
CA HIS A 116 14.56 16.50 8.24
C HIS A 116 14.45 16.62 6.72
N VAL A 117 13.49 15.94 6.08
CA VAL A 117 13.31 15.96 4.62
C VAL A 117 12.29 17.02 4.23
N ALA A 118 12.75 18.02 3.48
CA ALA A 118 11.90 19.11 3.00
C ALA A 118 11.00 18.67 1.83
N PRO A 119 9.83 19.32 1.62
CA PRO A 119 9.04 19.12 0.41
C PRO A 119 9.79 19.61 -0.84
N ILE A 120 9.28 19.24 -2.02
CA ILE A 120 9.81 19.73 -3.31
C ILE A 120 9.78 21.26 -3.35
N SER A 121 10.86 21.87 -3.84
CA SER A 121 10.97 23.33 -3.89
C SER A 121 10.18 23.93 -5.07
N PRO A 122 9.73 25.20 -4.98
CA PRO A 122 9.12 25.91 -6.11
C PRO A 122 9.98 25.91 -7.38
N VAL A 123 11.31 26.03 -7.23
CA VAL A 123 12.27 26.03 -8.33
C VAL A 123 12.27 24.70 -9.08
N GLU A 124 12.15 23.58 -8.36
CA GLU A 124 12.09 22.26 -8.98
C GLU A 124 10.79 22.05 -9.76
N PHE A 125 9.66 22.59 -9.27
CA PHE A 125 8.40 22.59 -10.05
C PHE A 125 8.52 23.38 -11.36
N GLU A 126 9.20 24.52 -11.35
CA GLU A 126 9.48 25.29 -12.57
C GLU A 126 10.39 24.54 -13.54
N GLU A 127 11.39 23.81 -13.02
CA GLU A 127 12.25 22.93 -13.82
C GLU A 127 11.45 21.80 -14.47
N ARG A 128 10.55 21.14 -13.74
CA ARG A 128 9.66 20.09 -14.27
C ARG A 128 8.77 20.62 -15.39
N GLN A 129 8.18 21.81 -15.21
CA GLN A 129 7.37 22.47 -16.25
C GLN A 129 8.20 22.86 -17.48
N THR A 130 9.45 23.26 -17.27
CA THR A 130 10.39 23.57 -18.36
C THR A 130 10.79 22.31 -19.13
N ASN A 131 11.03 21.19 -18.45
CA ASN A 131 11.31 19.90 -19.07
C ASN A 131 10.11 19.38 -19.86
N LEU A 132 8.90 19.52 -19.33
CA LEU A 132 7.66 19.28 -20.08
C LEU A 132 7.60 20.17 -21.33
N SER A 133 7.89 21.46 -21.20
CA SER A 133 7.82 22.40 -22.32
C SER A 133 8.85 22.09 -23.42
N ARG A 134 10.07 21.66 -23.06
CA ARG A 134 11.06 21.18 -24.03
C ARG A 134 10.55 19.96 -24.80
N LEU A 135 10.00 18.99 -24.09
CA LEU A 135 9.41 17.79 -24.70
C LEU A 135 8.22 18.14 -25.61
N LEU A 136 7.35 19.06 -25.19
CA LEU A 136 6.23 19.52 -26.03
C LEU A 136 6.74 20.13 -27.33
N VAL A 137 7.77 20.97 -27.29
CA VAL A 137 8.36 21.54 -28.50
C VAL A 137 8.96 20.47 -29.42
N ASP A 138 9.66 19.48 -28.87
CA ASP A 138 10.23 18.37 -29.66
C ASP A 138 9.13 17.51 -30.31
N LEU A 139 7.98 17.38 -29.64
CA LEU A 139 6.78 16.71 -30.16
C LEU A 139 5.90 17.61 -31.04
N LYS A 140 6.31 18.86 -31.30
CA LYS A 140 5.49 19.87 -32.01
C LYS A 140 4.11 20.08 -31.40
N ALA A 141 4.03 20.01 -30.07
CA ALA A 141 2.84 20.26 -29.29
C ALA A 141 2.85 21.67 -28.68
N GLY A 142 1.73 22.37 -28.75
CA GLY A 142 1.60 23.73 -28.24
C GLY A 142 1.18 23.79 -26.76
N ALA A 143 0.59 22.72 -26.25
CA ALA A 143 0.13 22.64 -24.88
C ALA A 143 0.00 21.20 -24.37
N TYR A 144 0.11 21.06 -23.05
CA TYR A 144 -0.32 19.92 -22.26
C TYR A 144 -1.45 20.37 -21.31
N ILE A 145 -2.52 19.59 -21.22
CA ILE A 145 -3.66 19.89 -20.36
C ILE A 145 -3.91 18.72 -19.43
N ALA A 146 -3.98 18.96 -18.12
CA ALA A 146 -4.28 17.94 -17.12
C ALA A 146 -5.42 18.34 -16.18
N GLU A 147 -6.15 17.34 -15.71
CA GLU A 147 -7.09 17.45 -14.60
C GLU A 147 -6.38 17.28 -13.25
N PRO A 148 -7.05 17.50 -12.11
CA PRO A 148 -6.48 17.18 -10.82
C PRO A 148 -6.15 15.69 -10.76
N GLY A 149 -4.91 15.39 -10.38
CA GLY A 149 -4.32 14.07 -10.40
C GLY A 149 -2.81 14.17 -10.20
N ILE A 150 -2.10 13.05 -10.34
CA ILE A 150 -0.68 12.98 -10.02
C ILE A 150 0.16 13.85 -10.94
N ASN A 151 -0.14 13.91 -12.23
CA ASN A 151 0.63 14.76 -13.14
C ASN A 151 0.45 16.25 -12.83
N MET A 152 -0.77 16.70 -12.50
CA MET A 152 -0.98 18.07 -12.02
C MET A 152 -0.17 18.35 -10.75
N GLN A 153 -0.19 17.44 -9.79
CA GLN A 153 0.58 17.57 -8.56
C GLN A 153 2.09 17.56 -8.84
N TYR A 154 2.58 16.70 -9.73
CA TYR A 154 3.99 16.60 -10.10
C TYR A 154 4.52 17.90 -10.70
N PHE A 155 3.72 18.55 -11.56
CA PHE A 155 4.11 19.80 -12.20
C PHE A 155 3.85 21.04 -11.33
N THR A 156 2.91 21.02 -10.37
CA THR A 156 2.47 22.27 -9.72
C THR A 156 2.35 22.25 -8.19
N ASP A 157 2.48 21.10 -7.54
CA ASP A 157 2.11 20.80 -6.15
C ASP A 157 0.60 20.94 -5.83
N ILE A 158 -0.24 21.27 -6.82
CA ILE A 158 -1.65 21.48 -6.56
C ILE A 158 -2.35 20.13 -6.36
N LYS A 159 -2.76 19.89 -5.11
CA LYS A 159 -3.66 18.80 -4.73
C LYS A 159 -5.11 19.29 -4.71
N TRP A 160 -5.93 18.76 -5.61
CA TRP A 160 -7.35 19.08 -5.71
C TRP A 160 -8.14 17.81 -6.04
N SER A 161 -9.33 17.66 -5.46
CA SER A 161 -10.21 16.53 -5.78
C SER A 161 -10.95 16.80 -7.08
N GLN A 162 -11.07 15.78 -7.93
CA GLN A 162 -11.93 15.88 -9.10
C GLN A 162 -13.41 16.08 -8.68
N SER A 163 -14.13 16.91 -9.44
CA SER A 163 -15.58 17.09 -9.34
C SER A 163 -16.18 17.24 -10.73
N GLU A 164 -17.49 17.35 -10.88
CA GLU A 164 -18.14 17.63 -12.17
C GLU A 164 -17.65 18.93 -12.84
N ARG A 165 -17.05 19.85 -12.06
CA ARG A 165 -16.53 21.13 -12.55
C ARG A 165 -15.09 20.99 -13.05
N PRO A 166 -14.79 21.36 -14.30
CA PRO A 166 -13.41 21.38 -14.80
C PRO A 166 -12.52 22.30 -13.97
N PHE A 167 -11.43 21.72 -13.48
CA PHE A 167 -10.30 22.41 -12.87
C PHE A 167 -9.05 21.93 -13.60
N LEU A 168 -8.40 22.78 -14.40
CA LEU A 168 -7.42 22.31 -15.38
C LEU A 168 -6.08 22.99 -15.19
N LEU A 169 -5.01 22.21 -15.29
CA LEU A 169 -3.67 22.68 -15.58
C LEU A 169 -3.51 22.80 -17.10
N VAL A 170 -3.03 23.94 -17.58
CA VAL A 170 -2.62 24.15 -18.98
C VAL A 170 -1.17 24.62 -18.97
N VAL A 171 -0.26 23.78 -19.46
CA VAL A 171 1.16 24.12 -19.68
C VAL A 171 1.36 24.35 -21.17
N GLN A 172 1.64 25.58 -21.55
CA GLN A 172 1.96 25.96 -22.92
C GLN A 172 3.47 26.11 -23.09
N ALA A 173 3.97 25.72 -24.26
CA ALA A 173 5.38 25.81 -24.62
C ALA A 173 5.56 26.57 -25.94
N LYS A 174 6.55 27.46 -26.00
CA LYS A 174 6.92 28.17 -27.23
C LYS A 174 8.42 28.41 -27.30
N LYS A 175 9.01 28.36 -28.50
CA LYS A 175 10.37 28.85 -28.72
C LYS A 175 10.37 30.36 -28.93
N ASP A 176 11.27 31.06 -28.25
CA ASP A 176 11.54 32.46 -28.54
C ASP A 176 12.42 32.61 -29.80
N LYS A 177 12.75 33.85 -30.14
CA LYS A 177 13.52 34.19 -31.35
C LYS A 177 14.94 33.63 -31.38
N ILE A 178 15.52 33.32 -30.22
CA ILE A 178 16.88 32.77 -30.09
C ILE A 178 16.87 31.26 -29.80
N GLY A 179 15.70 30.63 -29.84
CA GLY A 179 15.52 29.19 -29.65
C GLY A 179 15.34 28.76 -28.20
N THR A 180 15.23 29.69 -27.25
CA THR A 180 14.94 29.38 -25.85
C THR A 180 13.51 28.88 -25.73
N VAL A 181 13.31 27.77 -25.02
CA VAL A 181 11.96 27.27 -24.70
C VAL A 181 11.39 28.08 -23.54
N LEU A 182 10.31 28.78 -23.81
CA LEU A 182 9.51 29.51 -22.83
C LEU A 182 8.33 28.65 -22.36
N THR A 183 8.04 28.75 -21.07
CA THR A 183 6.98 27.99 -20.39
C THR A 183 5.92 28.95 -19.86
N LYS A 184 4.64 28.63 -20.08
CA LYS A 184 3.53 29.34 -19.47
C LYS A 184 2.56 28.37 -18.83
N THR A 185 2.41 28.46 -17.51
CA THR A 185 1.55 27.59 -16.71
C THR A 185 0.30 28.35 -16.27
N THR A 186 -0.87 27.86 -16.67
CA THR A 186 -2.17 28.47 -16.37
C THR A 186 -3.09 27.46 -15.69
N ILE A 187 -3.73 27.88 -14.60
CA ILE A 187 -4.77 27.12 -13.92
C ILE A 187 -6.14 27.65 -14.36
N VAL A 188 -7.02 26.78 -14.82
CA VAL A 188 -8.41 27.11 -15.17
C VAL A 188 -9.32 26.62 -14.05
N ALA A 189 -10.03 27.52 -13.38
CA ALA A 189 -10.86 27.19 -12.22
C ALA A 189 -12.26 27.82 -12.32
N PRO A 190 -13.29 27.25 -11.65
CA PRO A 190 -14.56 27.94 -11.47
C PRO A 190 -14.35 29.30 -10.79
N ALA A 191 -15.03 30.35 -11.24
CA ALA A 191 -14.82 31.71 -10.75
C ALA A 191 -15.02 31.84 -9.24
N PHE A 192 -16.05 31.18 -8.69
CA PHE A 192 -16.31 31.19 -7.25
C PHE A 192 -15.26 30.42 -6.42
N GLU A 193 -14.44 29.57 -7.06
CA GLU A 193 -13.35 28.81 -6.43
C GLU A 193 -11.98 29.48 -6.61
N ALA A 194 -11.89 30.59 -7.35
CA ALA A 194 -10.61 31.19 -7.74
C ALA A 194 -9.73 31.56 -6.54
N SER A 195 -10.33 32.07 -5.46
CA SER A 195 -9.61 32.38 -4.23
C SER A 195 -9.04 31.14 -3.55
N ARG A 196 -9.81 30.05 -3.49
CA ARG A 196 -9.36 28.77 -2.92
C ARG A 196 -8.30 28.10 -3.80
N ALA A 197 -8.40 28.25 -5.11
CA ALA A 197 -7.40 27.79 -6.06
C ALA A 197 -6.05 28.50 -5.86
N ARG A 198 -6.04 29.84 -5.75
CA ARG A 198 -4.81 30.62 -5.50
C ARG A 198 -4.12 30.27 -4.18
N GLN A 199 -4.87 29.86 -3.16
CA GLN A 199 -4.29 29.40 -1.89
C GLN A 199 -3.49 28.09 -2.02
N LYS A 200 -3.64 27.37 -3.13
CA LYS A 200 -2.84 26.17 -3.43
C LYS A 200 -1.50 26.48 -4.11
N PHE A 201 -1.27 27.72 -4.54
CA PHE A 201 -0.05 28.06 -5.24
C PHE A 201 1.08 28.22 -4.23
N LEU A 202 2.20 27.53 -4.48
CA LEU A 202 3.38 27.68 -3.65
C LEU A 202 3.96 29.10 -3.79
N PRO A 203 4.45 29.72 -2.69
CA PRO A 203 5.14 30.98 -2.78
C PRO A 203 6.33 30.90 -3.76
N GLY A 204 6.42 31.87 -4.66
CA GLY A 204 7.47 31.94 -5.66
C GLY A 204 7.14 31.28 -7.00
N THR A 205 6.01 30.57 -7.14
CA THR A 205 5.58 30.06 -8.44
C THR A 205 4.83 31.13 -9.25
N ASN A 206 4.97 31.07 -10.58
CA ASN A 206 4.35 32.03 -11.50
C ASN A 206 3.17 31.42 -12.28
N TYR A 207 2.14 30.96 -11.57
CA TYR A 207 0.94 30.40 -12.20
C TYR A 207 -0.07 31.50 -12.53
N GLU A 208 -0.46 31.60 -13.81
CA GLU A 208 -1.65 32.37 -14.17
C GLU A 208 -2.90 31.60 -13.74
N ILE A 209 -3.97 32.30 -13.37
CA ILE A 209 -5.27 31.67 -13.20
C ILE A 209 -6.29 32.37 -14.09
N LYS A 210 -7.02 31.57 -14.86
CA LYS A 210 -8.18 31.97 -15.62
C LYS A 210 -9.42 31.32 -15.03
N THR A 211 -10.52 32.05 -15.07
CA THR A 211 -11.76 31.61 -14.44
C THR A 211 -12.87 31.43 -15.46
N TRP A 212 -13.82 30.56 -15.15
CA TRP A 212 -15.07 30.42 -15.89
C TRP A 212 -16.26 30.52 -14.93
N GLU A 213 -17.33 31.20 -15.38
CA GLU A 213 -18.60 31.32 -14.64
C GLU A 213 -19.45 30.06 -14.82
N GLU A 214 -20.33 29.73 -13.86
CA GLU A 214 -21.20 28.52 -13.91
C GLU A 214 -22.03 28.39 -15.21
N GLY A 215 -22.41 29.50 -15.83
CA GLY A 215 -23.13 29.53 -17.11
C GLY A 215 -22.24 29.52 -18.36
N ALA A 216 -20.92 29.52 -18.20
CA ALA A 216 -19.93 29.58 -19.28
C ALA A 216 -19.24 28.22 -19.47
N SER A 217 -18.53 28.07 -20.60
CA SER A 217 -17.78 26.85 -20.89
C SER A 217 -16.33 27.01 -20.48
N ALA A 218 -15.86 26.20 -19.52
CA ALA A 218 -14.45 26.10 -19.16
C ALA A 218 -13.55 25.78 -20.38
N TYR A 219 -14.05 24.96 -21.30
CA TYR A 219 -13.31 24.55 -22.51
C TYR A 219 -13.10 25.70 -23.50
N LYS A 220 -14.03 26.66 -23.56
CA LYS A 220 -13.83 27.90 -24.33
C LYS A 220 -12.74 28.78 -23.74
N VAL A 221 -12.66 28.86 -22.41
CA VAL A 221 -11.55 29.56 -21.73
C VAL A 221 -10.21 28.89 -22.05
N VAL A 222 -10.15 27.55 -22.08
CA VAL A 222 -8.93 26.82 -22.50
C VAL A 222 -8.57 27.12 -23.96
N ARG A 223 -9.55 27.16 -24.86
CA ARG A 223 -9.33 27.59 -26.25
C ARG A 223 -8.76 29.00 -26.32
N GLU A 224 -9.33 29.97 -25.59
CA GLU A 224 -8.82 31.34 -25.55
C GLU A 224 -7.37 31.40 -25.06
N ILE A 225 -7.01 30.63 -24.02
CA ILE A 225 -5.62 30.51 -23.54
C ILE A 225 -4.69 30.00 -24.66
N ILE A 226 -5.11 28.98 -25.39
CA ILE A 226 -4.33 28.33 -26.46
C ILE A 226 -4.20 29.21 -27.72
N GLU A 227 -5.22 30.02 -28.03
CA GLU A 227 -5.24 30.89 -29.21
C GLU A 227 -4.59 32.25 -28.95
N THR A 228 -4.51 32.70 -27.69
CA THR A 228 -3.89 33.99 -27.33
C THR A 228 -2.38 33.99 -27.63
N PRO A 229 -1.88 34.89 -28.49
CA PRO A 229 -0.45 35.02 -28.75
C PRO A 229 0.32 35.46 -27.50
N TRP A 230 1.56 34.99 -27.35
CA TRP A 230 2.43 35.45 -26.27
C TRP A 230 3.11 36.76 -26.68
N ALA A 231 3.02 37.78 -25.84
CA ALA A 231 3.68 39.06 -26.09
C ALA A 231 5.19 38.86 -26.33
N GLY A 232 5.74 39.49 -27.39
CA GLY A 232 7.17 39.42 -27.73
C GLY A 232 7.60 38.19 -28.52
N THR A 233 6.66 37.31 -28.90
CA THR A 233 6.94 36.08 -29.66
C THR A 233 6.39 36.10 -31.09
N ASP A 234 6.00 37.28 -31.58
CA ASP A 234 5.57 37.48 -32.97
C ASP A 234 6.76 37.29 -33.92
N PRO A 235 6.53 36.70 -35.11
CA PRO A 235 7.51 36.73 -36.21
C PRO A 235 7.93 38.17 -36.48
N VAL A 236 9.21 38.41 -36.73
CA VAL A 236 9.65 39.72 -37.24
C VAL A 236 9.02 39.89 -38.61
N GLU A 237 8.24 40.94 -38.81
CA GLU A 237 7.89 41.38 -40.17
C GLU A 237 9.18 41.71 -40.90
N GLY A 238 9.54 40.90 -41.90
CA GLY A 238 10.60 41.26 -42.84
C GLY A 238 11.57 40.14 -43.18
N GLU A 239 11.11 39.15 -43.95
CA GLU A 239 11.80 38.73 -45.17
C GLU A 239 10.71 38.54 -46.24
N ASN A 240 10.21 39.67 -46.75
CA ASN A 240 9.67 39.65 -48.10
C ASN A 240 10.90 39.47 -48.99
N GLU A 241 11.21 38.24 -49.37
CA GLU A 241 12.00 37.99 -50.57
C GLU A 241 11.22 38.64 -51.71
N ASP A 242 11.78 39.73 -52.23
CA ASP A 242 11.39 40.40 -53.47
C ASP A 242 11.70 39.46 -54.63
N ASP A 243 10.93 38.38 -54.76
CA ASP A 243 10.97 37.49 -55.90
C ASP A 243 9.90 37.95 -56.90
N GLY A 244 10.40 38.56 -57.97
CA GLY A 244 9.60 39.02 -59.09
C GLY A 244 8.77 37.91 -59.73
N ASP A 245 7.55 38.30 -60.14
CA ASP A 245 6.73 37.75 -61.21
C ASP A 245 6.97 36.29 -61.63
N GLU A 246 6.61 35.31 -60.80
CA GLU A 246 6.12 34.01 -61.27
C GLU A 246 4.96 33.51 -60.36
N GLU A 247 3.92 32.91 -60.95
CA GLU A 247 2.73 32.40 -60.27
C GLU A 247 3.07 31.38 -59.16
N VAL A 248 3.26 31.86 -57.92
CA VAL A 248 3.47 31.01 -56.76
C VAL A 248 2.13 30.46 -56.27
N ARG A 249 1.88 29.17 -56.54
CA ARG A 249 0.95 28.35 -55.73
C ARG A 249 1.25 28.61 -54.25
N HIS A 250 0.38 29.31 -53.55
CA HIS A 250 0.46 29.55 -52.11
C HIS A 250 0.57 28.21 -51.36
N LYS A 251 1.79 27.73 -51.11
CA LYS A 251 2.03 26.71 -50.10
C LYS A 251 1.73 27.39 -48.76
N LYS A 252 0.63 26.99 -48.11
CA LYS A 252 0.36 27.38 -46.73
C LYS A 252 1.64 27.15 -45.91
N PRO A 253 2.08 28.13 -45.09
CA PRO A 253 3.27 27.96 -44.26
C PRO A 253 3.14 26.69 -43.42
N LYS A 254 4.23 25.90 -43.34
CA LYS A 254 4.28 24.71 -42.47
C LYS A 254 3.98 25.17 -41.05
N LYS A 255 2.91 24.65 -40.45
CA LYS A 255 2.59 24.94 -39.06
C LYS A 255 3.66 24.34 -38.16
N GLU A 256 4.19 25.16 -37.28
CA GLU A 256 5.21 24.77 -36.30
C GLU A 256 4.62 23.91 -35.17
N ILE A 257 3.31 24.06 -34.90
CA ILE A 257 2.56 23.33 -33.87
C ILE A 257 1.46 22.48 -34.53
N GLU A 258 1.48 21.18 -34.25
CA GLU A 258 0.56 20.18 -34.80
C GLU A 258 -0.40 19.62 -33.72
N HIS A 259 0.03 19.58 -32.45
CA HIS A 259 -0.66 18.85 -31.38
C HIS A 259 -1.04 19.70 -30.17
N ILE A 260 -2.12 19.27 -29.48
CA ILE A 260 -2.47 19.64 -28.11
C ILE A 260 -2.64 18.34 -27.34
N TYR A 261 -1.83 18.13 -26.31
CA TYR A 261 -1.90 16.92 -25.51
C TYR A 261 -2.81 17.09 -24.31
N ILE A 262 -3.65 16.09 -24.07
CA ILE A 262 -4.43 15.95 -22.84
C ILE A 262 -3.88 14.78 -22.02
N ASP A 263 -3.89 14.94 -20.71
CA ASP A 263 -3.47 13.91 -19.75
C ASP A 263 -4.23 12.59 -19.98
N PRO A 264 -3.55 11.43 -19.93
CA PRO A 264 -4.18 10.13 -20.16
C PRO A 264 -5.24 9.77 -19.11
N ASP A 265 -5.16 10.32 -17.90
CA ASP A 265 -6.12 10.08 -16.82
C ASP A 265 -7.30 11.08 -16.85
N MET A 266 -7.35 11.92 -17.88
CA MET A 266 -8.44 12.88 -18.05
C MET A 266 -9.77 12.18 -18.27
N ARG A 267 -10.80 12.62 -17.53
CA ARG A 267 -12.15 12.06 -17.62
C ARG A 267 -12.72 12.33 -19.00
N GLN A 268 -13.39 11.31 -19.54
CA GLN A 268 -13.85 11.30 -20.93
C GLN A 268 -14.71 12.52 -21.32
N PHE A 269 -15.59 13.01 -20.43
CA PHE A 269 -16.43 14.16 -20.74
C PHE A 269 -15.62 15.47 -20.84
N VAL A 270 -14.54 15.61 -20.06
CA VAL A 270 -13.62 16.76 -20.12
C VAL A 270 -12.79 16.69 -21.39
N ALA A 271 -12.23 15.52 -21.70
CA ALA A 271 -11.50 15.27 -22.94
C ALA A 271 -12.36 15.59 -24.18
N THR A 272 -13.62 15.13 -24.18
CA THR A 272 -14.59 15.41 -25.26
C THR A 272 -14.95 16.89 -25.32
N GLY A 273 -15.13 17.55 -24.18
CA GLY A 273 -15.39 18.99 -24.11
C GLY A 273 -14.25 19.83 -24.68
N LEU A 274 -13.00 19.47 -24.36
CA LEU A 274 -11.80 20.09 -24.92
C LEU A 274 -11.68 19.85 -26.42
N ALA A 275 -11.85 18.60 -26.86
CA ALA A 275 -11.81 18.24 -28.28
C ALA A 275 -12.84 19.06 -29.08
N ASN A 276 -14.09 19.14 -28.62
CA ASN A 276 -15.13 19.93 -29.28
C ASN A 276 -14.84 21.44 -29.29
N ALA A 277 -14.27 21.98 -28.21
CA ALA A 277 -13.92 23.40 -28.16
C ALA A 277 -12.74 23.75 -29.08
N LEU A 278 -11.82 22.81 -29.27
CA LEU A 278 -10.58 22.98 -30.03
C LEU A 278 -10.64 22.42 -31.46
N ASP A 279 -11.75 21.81 -31.89
CA ASP A 279 -11.94 21.18 -33.21
C ASP A 279 -11.62 22.11 -34.40
N ASN A 280 -11.89 23.41 -34.22
CA ASN A 280 -11.61 24.45 -35.22
C ASN A 280 -10.22 25.09 -35.11
N SER A 281 -9.38 24.68 -34.16
CA SER A 281 -8.06 25.31 -33.90
C SER A 281 -6.97 24.93 -34.91
N GLU A 282 -7.32 24.11 -35.91
CA GLU A 282 -6.39 23.45 -36.85
C GLU A 282 -5.28 22.60 -36.19
N ARG A 283 -5.34 22.39 -34.87
CA ARG A 283 -4.44 21.58 -34.04
C ARG A 283 -5.19 20.35 -33.57
N LYS A 284 -4.52 19.20 -33.50
CA LYS A 284 -5.14 17.94 -33.10
C LYS A 284 -5.07 17.75 -31.59
N VAL A 285 -6.23 17.59 -30.94
CA VAL A 285 -6.30 17.19 -29.52
C VAL A 285 -6.10 15.69 -29.43
N GLU A 286 -5.09 15.25 -28.68
CA GLU A 286 -4.72 13.84 -28.54
C GLU A 286 -4.35 13.52 -27.11
N ILE A 287 -4.54 12.27 -26.71
CA ILE A 287 -4.00 11.78 -25.45
C ILE A 287 -2.47 11.91 -25.52
N ALA A 288 -1.89 12.42 -24.42
CA ALA A 288 -0.46 12.63 -24.28
C ALA A 288 0.31 11.35 -24.59
N ASN A 289 1.38 11.52 -25.38
CA ASN A 289 2.29 10.41 -25.65
C ASN A 289 2.95 9.93 -24.34
N HIS A 290 3.20 8.64 -24.26
CA HIS A 290 3.90 7.98 -23.15
C HIS A 290 5.19 8.70 -22.74
N TYR A 291 5.91 9.37 -23.66
CA TYR A 291 7.09 10.19 -23.32
C TYR A 291 6.85 11.23 -22.22
N ILE A 292 5.65 11.79 -22.10
CA ILE A 292 5.32 12.74 -21.03
C ILE A 292 5.28 12.02 -19.67
N GLN A 293 4.74 10.81 -19.61
CA GLN A 293 4.77 9.98 -18.39
C GLN A 293 6.21 9.62 -17.99
N LEU A 294 7.10 9.42 -18.98
CA LEU A 294 8.51 9.11 -18.74
C LEU A 294 9.29 10.23 -18.03
N LEU A 295 8.79 11.47 -17.99
CA LEU A 295 9.42 12.56 -17.23
C LEU A 295 9.52 12.25 -15.73
N ARG A 296 8.58 11.46 -15.19
CA ARG A 296 8.56 11.04 -13.78
C ARG A 296 9.44 9.83 -13.48
N MET A 297 9.91 9.15 -14.53
CA MET A 297 10.62 7.88 -14.40
C MET A 297 11.99 8.07 -13.75
N GLN A 298 12.71 9.15 -14.10
CA GLN A 298 14.01 9.50 -13.53
C GLN A 298 13.83 10.56 -12.46
N LYS A 299 14.09 10.18 -11.20
CA LYS A 299 13.88 10.99 -10.02
C LYS A 299 15.03 11.98 -9.85
N SER A 300 14.70 13.20 -9.44
CA SER A 300 15.68 14.17 -8.95
C SER A 300 16.34 13.68 -7.67
N ALA A 301 17.48 14.27 -7.30
CA ALA A 301 18.14 13.93 -6.03
C ALA A 301 17.23 14.16 -4.82
N HIS A 302 16.36 15.18 -4.87
CA HIS A 302 15.44 15.52 -3.79
C HIS A 302 14.26 14.54 -3.74
N GLU A 303 13.73 14.10 -4.90
CA GLU A 303 12.74 13.03 -4.97
C GLU A 303 13.28 11.71 -4.37
N ILE A 304 14.55 11.38 -4.64
CA ILE A 304 15.23 10.20 -4.09
C ILE A 304 15.36 10.30 -2.57
N GLU A 305 15.66 11.47 -2.01
CA GLU A 305 15.75 11.68 -0.56
C GLU A 305 14.40 11.43 0.13
N ILE A 306 13.31 11.93 -0.47
CA ILE A 306 11.95 11.68 0.00
C ILE A 306 11.62 10.18 -0.04
N LEU A 307 11.82 9.54 -1.19
CA LEU A 307 11.56 8.10 -1.39
C LEU A 307 12.37 7.23 -0.43
N ARG A 308 13.62 7.60 -0.16
CA ARG A 308 14.48 6.93 0.81
C ARG A 308 13.92 7.04 2.22
N CYS A 309 13.58 8.25 2.67
CA CYS A 309 13.11 8.43 4.04
C CYS A 309 11.79 7.69 4.28
N VAL A 310 10.84 7.80 3.36
CA VAL A 310 9.54 7.11 3.49
C VAL A 310 9.71 5.60 3.45
N SER A 311 10.61 5.06 2.60
CA SER A 311 10.89 3.62 2.52
C SER A 311 11.54 3.07 3.79
N GLN A 312 12.56 3.74 4.33
CA GLN A 312 13.22 3.33 5.57
C GLN A 312 12.28 3.43 6.78
N THR A 313 11.45 4.47 6.81
CA THR A 313 10.46 4.63 7.89
C THR A 313 9.42 3.52 7.84
N THR A 314 8.96 3.12 6.65
CA THR A 314 8.07 1.96 6.49
C THR A 314 8.67 0.67 7.02
N VAL A 315 9.95 0.38 6.74
CA VAL A 315 10.64 -0.79 7.32
C VAL A 315 10.63 -0.71 8.85
N ASN A 316 10.94 0.45 9.42
CA ASN A 316 10.94 0.66 10.87
C ASN A 316 9.55 0.52 11.49
N VAL A 317 8.50 0.97 10.79
CA VAL A 317 7.10 0.76 11.19
C VAL A 317 6.77 -0.73 11.24
N ILE A 318 7.11 -1.50 10.21
CA ILE A 318 6.89 -2.96 10.18
C ILE A 318 7.62 -3.64 11.36
N ARG A 319 8.87 -3.25 11.64
CA ARG A 319 9.64 -3.78 12.79
C ARG A 319 8.99 -3.46 14.12
N ALA A 320 8.53 -2.23 14.31
CA ALA A 320 7.88 -1.81 15.55
C ALA A 320 6.56 -2.56 15.77
N VAL A 321 5.76 -2.74 14.71
CA VAL A 321 4.50 -3.49 14.77
C VAL A 321 4.74 -4.98 14.97
N LYS A 322 5.74 -5.58 14.32
CA LYS A 322 6.15 -6.98 14.55
C LYS A 322 6.39 -7.28 16.03
N GLY A 323 6.96 -6.33 16.78
CA GLY A 323 7.13 -6.44 18.24
C GLY A 323 5.84 -6.55 19.06
N GLN A 324 4.68 -6.19 18.48
CA GLN A 324 3.35 -6.26 19.10
C GLN A 324 2.54 -7.48 18.63
N ILE A 325 2.95 -8.16 17.55
CA ILE A 325 2.22 -9.30 16.99
C ILE A 325 2.45 -10.54 17.86
N HIS A 326 1.36 -11.19 18.26
CA HIS A 326 1.39 -12.44 19.02
C HIS A 326 0.38 -13.46 18.47
N VAL A 327 0.62 -14.74 18.75
CA VAL A 327 -0.37 -15.79 18.42
C VAL A 327 -1.73 -15.40 19.01
N GLY A 328 -2.74 -15.44 18.16
CA GLY A 328 -4.12 -15.10 18.48
C GLY A 328 -4.56 -13.69 18.10
N VAL A 329 -3.66 -12.81 17.65
CA VAL A 329 -4.03 -11.53 17.03
C VAL A 329 -4.68 -11.76 15.67
N ARG A 330 -5.58 -10.88 15.25
CA ARG A 330 -6.21 -10.91 13.92
C ARG A 330 -5.51 -10.01 12.93
N GLU A 331 -5.69 -10.28 11.64
CA GLU A 331 -5.18 -9.43 10.55
C GLU A 331 -5.62 -7.97 10.73
N SER A 332 -6.91 -7.72 10.99
CA SER A 332 -7.43 -6.36 11.19
C SER A 332 -6.84 -5.64 12.42
N GLU A 333 -6.50 -6.38 13.48
CA GLU A 333 -5.83 -5.81 14.65
C GLU A 333 -4.41 -5.35 14.30
N VAL A 334 -3.69 -6.12 13.48
CA VAL A 334 -2.35 -5.73 12.99
C VAL A 334 -2.45 -4.55 12.02
N GLN A 335 -3.47 -4.50 11.15
CA GLN A 335 -3.72 -3.33 10.28
C GLN A 335 -3.96 -2.05 11.09
N ALA A 336 -4.70 -2.15 12.21
CA ALA A 336 -4.89 -1.03 13.12
C ALA A 336 -3.57 -0.61 13.80
N MET A 337 -2.73 -1.57 14.19
CA MET A 337 -1.39 -1.29 14.73
C MET A 337 -0.50 -0.55 13.72
N MET A 338 -0.49 -1.00 12.45
CA MET A 338 0.22 -0.32 11.35
C MET A 338 -0.25 1.13 11.18
N THR A 339 -1.57 1.33 11.12
CA THR A 339 -2.17 2.66 11.01
C THR A 339 -1.74 3.59 12.16
N GLN A 340 -1.73 3.08 13.39
CA GLN A 340 -1.27 3.84 14.55
C GLN A 340 0.23 4.18 14.45
N ALA A 341 1.06 3.20 14.10
CA ALA A 341 2.50 3.38 13.98
C ALA A 341 2.88 4.43 12.91
N TYR A 342 2.21 4.42 11.76
CA TYR A 342 2.40 5.47 10.74
C TYR A 342 2.01 6.84 11.24
N LYS A 343 0.82 6.96 11.87
CA LYS A 343 0.37 8.23 12.45
C LYS A 343 1.38 8.79 13.45
N GLU A 344 2.02 7.93 14.25
CA GLU A 344 3.04 8.35 15.20
C GLU A 344 4.37 8.72 14.54
N SER A 345 4.71 8.09 13.40
CA SER A 345 5.89 8.46 12.60
C SER A 345 5.78 9.83 11.93
N GLY A 346 4.55 10.37 11.79
CA GLY A 346 4.26 11.60 11.06
C GLY A 346 3.91 11.38 9.58
N LEU A 347 3.83 10.12 9.13
CA LEU A 347 3.46 9.73 7.77
C LEU A 347 1.97 9.37 7.68
N SER A 348 1.39 9.47 6.48
CA SER A 348 0.01 9.05 6.21
C SER A 348 -0.03 7.81 5.31
N TYR A 349 -1.00 6.93 5.58
CA TYR A 349 -1.42 5.85 4.69
C TYR A 349 -2.74 6.28 4.05
N GLU A 350 -2.77 6.57 2.75
CA GLU A 350 -3.96 7.14 2.09
C GLU A 350 -4.74 6.15 1.21
N ASP A 351 -4.14 5.01 0.80
CA ASP A 351 -4.68 4.14 -0.26
C ASP A 351 -5.11 2.73 0.22
N GLY A 352 -5.95 2.64 1.26
CA GLY A 352 -6.66 1.38 1.58
C GLY A 352 -6.19 0.54 2.78
N GLY A 353 -5.24 1.02 3.57
CA GLY A 353 -4.65 0.33 4.72
C GLY A 353 -3.57 -0.70 4.35
N SER A 354 -2.68 -1.04 5.30
CA SER A 354 -1.65 -2.06 5.08
C SER A 354 -2.28 -3.43 4.79
N LEU A 355 -1.76 -4.15 3.81
CA LEU A 355 -2.15 -5.53 3.54
C LEU A 355 -1.49 -6.44 4.58
N VAL A 356 -2.30 -7.15 5.35
CA VAL A 356 -1.81 -8.10 6.36
C VAL A 356 -2.47 -9.44 6.11
N LEU A 357 -1.66 -10.45 5.83
CA LEU A 357 -2.13 -11.79 5.47
C LEU A 357 -1.39 -12.86 6.28
N PHE A 358 -2.15 -13.81 6.86
CA PHE A 358 -1.59 -14.91 7.64
C PHE A 358 -1.69 -16.25 6.90
N GLY A 359 -0.60 -17.00 6.86
CA GLY A 359 -0.57 -18.37 6.33
C GLY A 359 -1.16 -18.47 4.91
N LYS A 360 -2.25 -19.23 4.75
CA LYS A 360 -2.89 -19.47 3.45
C LYS A 360 -3.48 -18.23 2.80
N ASP A 361 -3.83 -17.20 3.58
CA ASP A 361 -4.41 -15.98 3.04
C ASP A 361 -3.35 -15.22 2.22
N ALA A 362 -2.07 -15.37 2.57
CA ALA A 362 -0.94 -14.84 1.82
C ALA A 362 -0.72 -15.55 0.47
N ALA A 363 -1.35 -16.71 0.22
CA ALA A 363 -1.24 -17.42 -1.06
C ALA A 363 -1.96 -16.70 -2.22
N LEU A 364 -2.70 -15.63 -1.92
CA LEU A 364 -3.29 -14.74 -2.92
C LEU A 364 -2.51 -13.42 -2.89
N PRO A 365 -1.76 -13.05 -3.96
CA PRO A 365 -0.86 -11.89 -3.95
C PRO A 365 -1.53 -10.55 -3.59
N HIS A 366 -2.83 -10.42 -3.89
CA HIS A 366 -3.70 -9.30 -3.54
C HIS A 366 -4.92 -9.75 -2.72
N GLY A 367 -4.75 -10.79 -1.89
CA GLY A 367 -5.84 -11.33 -1.06
C GLY A 367 -6.43 -10.24 -0.16
N SER A 368 -7.75 -10.19 -0.02
CA SER A 368 -8.40 -9.14 0.80
C SER A 368 -8.29 -9.35 2.32
N GLY A 369 -7.61 -10.42 2.75
CA GLY A 369 -7.64 -10.95 4.11
C GLY A 369 -8.99 -11.59 4.45
N ASN A 370 -9.01 -12.55 5.37
CA ASN A 370 -10.25 -13.14 5.90
C ASN A 370 -10.48 -12.75 7.38
N ASP A 371 -9.77 -11.72 7.86
CA ASP A 371 -9.63 -11.39 9.27
C ASP A 371 -9.15 -12.60 10.09
N THR A 372 -8.20 -13.34 9.49
CA THR A 372 -7.70 -14.60 10.04
C THR A 372 -7.02 -14.35 11.38
N LYS A 373 -7.27 -15.24 12.33
CA LYS A 373 -6.60 -15.25 13.62
C LYS A 373 -5.24 -15.95 13.48
N LEU A 374 -4.16 -15.30 13.88
CA LEU A 374 -2.81 -15.85 13.76
C LEU A 374 -2.62 -17.09 14.64
N GLU A 375 -2.23 -18.21 14.03
CA GLU A 375 -1.89 -19.45 14.73
C GLU A 375 -0.39 -19.77 14.65
N LYS A 376 0.06 -20.71 15.48
CA LYS A 376 1.44 -21.23 15.37
C LYS A 376 1.62 -21.95 14.03
N GLY A 377 2.75 -21.74 13.38
CA GLY A 377 3.01 -22.33 12.06
C GLY A 377 2.48 -21.51 10.88
N MET A 378 1.87 -20.35 11.14
CA MET A 378 1.58 -19.36 10.11
C MET A 378 2.70 -18.31 10.06
N MET A 379 3.16 -18.00 8.85
CA MET A 379 3.93 -16.78 8.61
C MET A 379 2.98 -15.60 8.47
N VAL A 380 3.50 -14.42 8.77
CA VAL A 380 2.82 -13.13 8.62
C VAL A 380 3.43 -12.43 7.42
N LEU A 381 2.61 -12.10 6.43
CA LEU A 381 2.96 -11.18 5.35
C LEU A 381 2.35 -9.82 5.65
N ILE A 382 3.18 -8.79 5.70
CA ILE A 382 2.76 -7.39 5.74
C ILE A 382 3.31 -6.72 4.50
N ASP A 383 2.41 -6.17 3.70
CA ASP A 383 2.74 -5.32 2.56
C ASP A 383 2.13 -3.93 2.81
N SER A 384 2.98 -2.91 2.76
CA SER A 384 2.66 -1.59 3.27
C SER A 384 3.53 -0.50 2.68
N GLY A 385 2.90 0.66 2.48
CA GLY A 385 3.54 1.90 2.07
C GLY A 385 3.03 3.08 2.89
N ALA A 386 3.67 4.23 2.76
CA ALA A 386 3.20 5.50 3.30
C ALA A 386 3.55 6.65 2.35
N ARG A 387 2.97 7.83 2.58
CA ARG A 387 3.24 9.03 1.79
C ARG A 387 4.08 10.03 2.57
N LEU A 388 5.11 10.56 1.91
CA LEU A 388 5.87 11.73 2.34
C LEU A 388 5.91 12.74 1.17
N HIS A 389 5.43 13.95 1.39
CA HIS A 389 5.39 15.02 0.38
C HIS A 389 4.80 14.60 -0.99
N GLY A 390 3.90 13.60 -0.99
CA GLY A 390 3.26 13.06 -2.19
C GLY A 390 3.91 11.80 -2.78
N TYR A 391 5.12 11.44 -2.36
CA TYR A 391 5.83 10.23 -2.81
C TYR A 391 5.55 9.05 -1.89
N LEU A 392 5.54 7.83 -2.44
CA LEU A 392 5.20 6.61 -1.72
C LEU A 392 6.44 5.77 -1.38
N SER A 393 6.35 5.03 -0.29
CA SER A 393 7.07 3.75 -0.11
C SER A 393 6.17 2.58 -0.51
N ASP A 394 6.79 1.44 -0.79
CA ASP A 394 6.11 0.15 -0.95
C ASP A 394 7.03 -0.97 -0.48
N ILE A 395 6.65 -1.69 0.56
CA ILE A 395 7.51 -2.64 1.28
C ILE A 395 6.68 -3.83 1.76
N THR A 396 7.04 -5.00 1.27
CA THR A 396 6.58 -6.29 1.76
C THR A 396 7.63 -6.98 2.64
N ARG A 397 7.18 -7.49 3.79
CA ARG A 397 7.93 -8.43 4.64
C ARG A 397 7.08 -9.64 4.98
N THR A 398 7.67 -10.83 4.84
CA THR A 398 7.07 -12.09 5.29
C THR A 398 7.94 -12.71 6.39
N PHE A 399 7.40 -12.96 7.58
CA PHE A 399 8.19 -13.43 8.73
C PHE A 399 7.42 -14.36 9.68
N TRP A 400 8.19 -15.07 10.50
CA TRP A 400 7.74 -15.92 11.59
C TRP A 400 7.48 -15.10 12.84
N VAL A 401 6.29 -15.31 13.44
CA VAL A 401 6.02 -14.95 14.83
C VAL A 401 6.27 -16.16 15.73
N ARG A 402 5.72 -17.31 15.34
CA ARG A 402 5.94 -18.57 16.05
C ARG A 402 5.79 -19.76 15.12
N ARG A 403 6.86 -20.53 14.99
CA ARG A 403 6.89 -21.79 14.24
C ARG A 403 5.88 -22.81 14.79
N GLY A 404 5.41 -23.68 13.90
CA GLY A 404 4.47 -24.74 14.20
C GLY A 404 5.15 -25.98 14.76
N ASN A 405 4.35 -27.02 15.05
CA ASN A 405 4.87 -28.31 15.52
C ASN A 405 5.39 -29.20 14.38
N SER A 406 5.00 -28.93 13.13
CA SER A 406 5.48 -29.68 11.97
C SER A 406 6.86 -29.17 11.55
N LYS A 407 7.89 -29.98 11.80
CA LYS A 407 9.26 -29.68 11.37
C LYS A 407 9.35 -29.55 9.85
N GLU A 408 8.74 -30.48 9.12
CA GLU A 408 8.72 -30.50 7.65
C GLU A 408 8.13 -29.22 7.06
N MET A 409 6.97 -28.77 7.56
CA MET A 409 6.34 -27.54 7.08
C MET A 409 7.18 -26.30 7.42
N ASN A 410 7.77 -26.26 8.60
CA ASN A 410 8.66 -25.17 9.00
C ASN A 410 9.91 -25.09 8.10
N GLU A 411 10.49 -26.23 7.71
CA GLU A 411 11.64 -26.32 6.82
C GLU A 411 11.27 -25.95 5.37
N GLU A 412 10.10 -26.37 4.89
CA GLU A 412 9.61 -25.97 3.55
C GLU A 412 9.39 -24.45 3.46
N LEU A 413 8.74 -23.84 4.45
CA LEU A 413 8.49 -22.40 4.46
C LEU A 413 9.80 -21.60 4.56
N ASP A 414 10.79 -22.07 5.33
CA ASP A 414 12.12 -21.45 5.35
C ASP A 414 12.81 -21.56 3.99
N LYS A 415 12.69 -22.72 3.32
CA LYS A 415 13.27 -22.92 1.99
C LYS A 415 12.61 -22.02 0.94
N VAL A 416 11.29 -21.87 0.97
CA VAL A 416 10.57 -20.94 0.09
C VAL A 416 11.00 -19.51 0.38
N TRP A 417 11.12 -19.12 1.66
CA TRP A 417 11.58 -17.79 2.05
C TRP A 417 13.00 -17.49 1.56
N GLU A 418 13.94 -18.40 1.75
CA GLU A 418 15.30 -18.26 1.22
C GLU A 418 15.32 -18.25 -0.31
N THR A 419 14.42 -18.99 -0.98
CA THR A 419 14.30 -18.95 -2.44
C THR A 419 13.86 -17.57 -2.92
N VAL A 420 12.86 -16.95 -2.26
CA VAL A 420 12.40 -15.60 -2.58
C VAL A 420 13.50 -14.56 -2.35
N LYS A 421 14.19 -14.62 -1.21
CA LYS A 421 15.34 -13.74 -0.91
C LYS A 421 16.44 -13.85 -1.96
N ASN A 422 16.83 -15.07 -2.32
CA ASN A 422 17.87 -15.26 -3.32
C ASN A 422 17.42 -14.87 -4.74
N ALA A 423 16.12 -14.96 -5.05
CA ALA A 423 15.57 -14.40 -6.28
C ALA A 423 15.64 -12.87 -6.31
N GLN A 424 15.36 -12.22 -5.17
CA GLN A 424 15.50 -10.77 -5.03
C GLN A 424 16.96 -10.34 -5.25
N ILE A 425 17.92 -11.08 -4.68
CA ILE A 425 19.36 -10.87 -4.90
C ILE A 425 19.74 -11.08 -6.38
N ALA A 426 19.26 -12.15 -7.02
CA ALA A 426 19.54 -12.41 -8.43
C ALA A 426 19.02 -11.30 -9.35
N ALA A 427 17.85 -10.72 -9.02
CA ALA A 427 17.37 -9.51 -9.69
C ALA A 427 18.30 -8.32 -9.48
N LEU A 428 18.71 -8.03 -8.24
CA LEU A 428 19.63 -6.92 -7.94
C LEU A 428 20.96 -7.04 -8.69
N GLU A 429 21.55 -8.22 -8.77
CA GLU A 429 22.79 -8.47 -9.53
C GLU A 429 22.66 -8.18 -11.03
N ALA A 430 21.44 -8.24 -11.57
CA ALA A 430 21.16 -7.88 -12.95
C ALA A 430 20.98 -6.36 -13.15
N VAL A 431 20.78 -5.58 -12.08
CA VAL A 431 20.53 -4.13 -12.17
C VAL A 431 21.80 -3.37 -12.48
N LYS A 432 21.80 -2.72 -13.64
CA LYS A 432 22.80 -1.74 -14.07
C LYS A 432 22.21 -0.81 -15.12
N PRO A 433 22.77 0.40 -15.30
CA PRO A 433 22.41 1.25 -16.43
C PRO A 433 22.50 0.50 -17.77
N GLY A 434 21.48 0.67 -18.60
CA GLY A 434 21.36 0.03 -19.92
C GLY A 434 20.78 -1.38 -19.90
N ALA A 435 20.60 -2.02 -18.73
CA ALA A 435 19.91 -3.32 -18.67
C ALA A 435 18.42 -3.14 -19.02
N ALA A 436 17.86 -4.04 -19.83
CA ALA A 436 16.43 -4.02 -20.13
C ALA A 436 15.61 -4.42 -18.89
N CYS A 437 14.46 -3.79 -18.64
CA CYS A 437 13.58 -4.13 -17.51
C CYS A 437 13.23 -5.64 -17.46
N SER A 438 12.96 -6.24 -18.62
CA SER A 438 12.71 -7.69 -18.73
C SER A 438 13.88 -8.57 -18.32
N SER A 439 15.13 -8.10 -18.41
CA SER A 439 16.30 -8.88 -18.00
C SER A 439 16.39 -9.05 -16.48
N ILE A 440 15.90 -8.08 -15.73
CA ILE A 440 15.84 -8.11 -14.26
C ILE A 440 14.80 -9.13 -13.81
N ASP A 441 13.59 -9.07 -14.38
CA ASP A 441 12.53 -10.06 -14.11
C ASP A 441 13.00 -11.49 -14.44
N LYS A 442 13.65 -11.68 -15.60
CA LYS A 442 14.19 -12.99 -16.02
C LYS A 442 15.21 -13.54 -15.04
N ALA A 443 16.02 -12.70 -14.39
CA ALA A 443 16.99 -13.15 -13.40
C ALA A 443 16.31 -13.77 -12.17
N ALA A 444 15.37 -13.04 -11.55
CA ALA A 444 14.59 -13.56 -10.41
C ALA A 444 13.75 -14.78 -10.81
N ARG A 445 13.03 -14.70 -11.93
CA ARG A 445 12.17 -15.78 -12.43
C ARG A 445 12.95 -17.03 -12.79
N GLY A 446 14.13 -16.86 -13.38
CA GLY A 446 15.07 -17.95 -13.68
C GLY A 446 15.55 -18.65 -12.42
N PHE A 447 15.89 -17.89 -11.38
CA PHE A 447 16.27 -18.45 -10.08
C PHE A 447 15.14 -19.26 -9.43
N ILE A 448 13.94 -18.68 -9.30
CA ILE A 448 12.76 -19.35 -8.73
C ILE A 448 12.42 -20.63 -9.50
N SER A 449 12.46 -20.57 -10.84
CA SER A 449 12.20 -21.74 -11.69
C SER A 449 13.23 -22.83 -11.50
N GLY A 450 14.52 -22.47 -11.36
CA GLY A 450 15.61 -23.41 -11.09
C GLY A 450 15.49 -24.13 -9.74
N GLN A 451 14.82 -23.50 -8.75
CA GLN A 451 14.49 -24.13 -7.46
C GLN A 451 13.22 -24.97 -7.51
N GLY A 452 12.56 -25.06 -8.67
CA GLY A 452 11.34 -25.84 -8.88
C GLY A 452 10.05 -25.08 -8.58
N TYR A 453 10.10 -23.78 -8.25
CA TYR A 453 8.93 -22.98 -7.85
C TYR A 453 8.35 -22.09 -8.96
N GLY A 454 8.81 -22.24 -10.20
CA GLY A 454 8.49 -21.31 -11.30
C GLY A 454 7.00 -21.11 -11.58
N ALA A 455 6.18 -22.16 -11.39
CA ALA A 455 4.73 -22.09 -11.58
C ALA A 455 4.00 -21.19 -10.57
N TRP A 456 4.65 -20.86 -9.45
CA TRP A 456 4.05 -20.11 -8.34
C TRP A 456 4.55 -18.66 -8.23
N PHE A 457 5.41 -18.20 -9.16
CA PHE A 457 5.73 -16.78 -9.31
C PHE A 457 4.89 -16.16 -10.43
N THR A 458 3.70 -15.68 -10.07
CA THR A 458 2.57 -15.47 -10.98
C THR A 458 2.41 -14.04 -11.49
N HIS A 459 3.19 -13.08 -10.98
CA HIS A 459 3.16 -11.68 -11.39
C HIS A 459 4.53 -11.18 -11.87
N ARG A 460 4.58 -9.91 -12.28
CA ARG A 460 5.82 -9.17 -12.62
C ARG A 460 6.77 -9.12 -11.43
N LEU A 461 8.06 -8.93 -11.66
CA LEU A 461 9.05 -8.73 -10.59
C LEU A 461 8.86 -7.43 -9.81
N GLY A 462 8.34 -6.40 -10.46
CA GLY A 462 8.10 -5.12 -9.79
C GLY A 462 7.64 -4.02 -10.74
N HIS A 463 7.53 -2.82 -10.21
CA HIS A 463 7.03 -1.63 -10.90
C HIS A 463 7.79 -0.39 -10.47
N GLY A 464 7.70 0.68 -11.26
CA GLY A 464 8.21 1.98 -10.88
C GLY A 464 7.47 2.50 -9.66
N LEU A 465 8.18 3.28 -8.85
CA LEU A 465 7.64 3.89 -7.64
C LEU A 465 7.99 5.38 -7.60
N GLY A 466 7.03 6.20 -7.20
CA GLY A 466 7.18 7.65 -7.15
C GLY A 466 5.99 8.28 -6.45
N MET A 467 5.21 9.08 -7.18
CA MET A 467 3.99 9.71 -6.65
C MET A 467 2.74 8.82 -6.81
N GLU A 468 2.87 7.76 -7.61
CA GLU A 468 1.94 6.63 -7.70
C GLU A 468 2.58 5.37 -7.10
N GLY A 469 1.76 4.51 -6.52
CA GLY A 469 2.21 3.19 -6.06
C GLY A 469 2.71 2.35 -7.23
N HIS A 470 2.05 2.44 -8.38
CA HIS A 470 2.47 1.79 -9.62
C HIS A 470 2.68 2.84 -10.72
N GLU A 471 3.93 3.08 -11.09
CA GLU A 471 4.31 3.89 -12.27
C GLU A 471 5.37 3.16 -13.10
N GLU A 472 5.82 3.78 -14.20
CA GLU A 472 6.91 3.22 -15.00
C GLU A 472 8.29 3.36 -14.29
N PRO A 473 9.24 2.45 -14.50
CA PRO A 473 9.19 1.30 -15.40
C PRO A 473 8.55 0.04 -14.79
N TYR A 474 7.81 -0.75 -15.58
CA TYR A 474 7.38 -2.09 -15.14
C TYR A 474 8.44 -3.18 -15.42
N LEU A 475 8.84 -3.93 -14.39
CA LEU A 475 9.79 -5.04 -14.47
C LEU A 475 9.06 -6.35 -14.75
N ASN A 476 8.72 -6.58 -16.02
CA ASN A 476 8.06 -7.80 -16.47
C ASN A 476 8.79 -8.39 -17.69
N ILE A 477 8.59 -9.70 -17.95
CA ILE A 477 9.24 -10.43 -19.05
C ILE A 477 9.05 -9.81 -20.45
N GLY A 478 7.96 -9.05 -20.66
CA GLY A 478 7.61 -8.44 -21.94
C GLY A 478 8.21 -7.06 -22.17
N ASN A 479 8.73 -6.40 -21.12
CA ASN A 479 9.33 -5.07 -21.24
C ASN A 479 10.79 -5.16 -21.74
N THR A 480 10.95 -5.45 -23.03
CA THR A 480 12.27 -5.57 -23.68
C THR A 480 12.88 -4.24 -24.10
N ASP A 481 12.05 -3.22 -24.26
CA ASP A 481 12.43 -1.98 -24.95
C ASP A 481 12.87 -0.88 -23.98
N THR A 482 12.41 -0.93 -22.72
CA THR A 482 12.81 0.02 -21.69
C THR A 482 14.13 -0.42 -21.04
N ALA A 483 15.19 0.36 -21.28
CA ALA A 483 16.46 0.23 -20.60
C ALA A 483 16.48 1.05 -19.31
N LEU A 484 16.99 0.46 -18.23
CA LEU A 484 17.21 1.14 -16.95
C LEU A 484 18.19 2.30 -17.12
N LYS A 485 17.87 3.44 -16.52
CA LYS A 485 18.72 4.63 -16.48
C LYS A 485 18.93 5.07 -15.03
N PRO A 486 20.06 5.73 -14.72
CA PRO A 486 20.26 6.35 -13.42
C PRO A 486 19.08 7.25 -13.02
N GLY A 487 18.73 7.23 -11.73
CA GLY A 487 17.57 7.96 -11.21
C GLY A 487 16.24 7.22 -11.33
N MET A 488 16.16 6.09 -12.05
CA MET A 488 14.96 5.26 -12.03
C MET A 488 14.80 4.56 -10.67
N VAL A 489 13.58 4.55 -10.14
CA VAL A 489 13.22 3.88 -8.88
C VAL A 489 12.10 2.89 -9.13
N PHE A 490 12.23 1.67 -8.59
CA PHE A 490 11.25 0.59 -8.73
C PHE A 490 11.25 -0.37 -7.53
N THR A 491 10.20 -1.17 -7.39
CA THR A 491 10.12 -2.28 -6.42
C THR A 491 10.79 -3.55 -6.97
N ASN A 492 11.42 -4.31 -6.08
CA ASN A 492 11.95 -5.65 -6.36
C ASN A 492 11.26 -6.65 -5.43
N GLU A 493 10.18 -7.24 -5.92
CA GLU A 493 9.16 -7.93 -5.11
C GLU A 493 8.86 -9.38 -5.57
N PRO A 494 9.87 -10.25 -5.78
CA PRO A 494 9.58 -11.63 -6.13
C PRO A 494 8.73 -12.30 -5.04
N GLY A 495 7.83 -13.18 -5.46
CA GLY A 495 6.96 -13.92 -4.55
C GLY A 495 6.65 -15.31 -5.04
N ILE A 496 6.45 -16.23 -4.09
CA ILE A 496 6.00 -17.60 -4.34
C ILE A 496 4.66 -17.79 -3.63
N TYR A 497 3.63 -18.17 -4.40
CA TYR A 497 2.25 -18.28 -3.93
C TYR A 497 1.70 -19.67 -4.21
N VAL A 498 1.68 -20.52 -3.17
CA VAL A 498 1.14 -21.87 -3.24
C VAL A 498 -0.31 -21.82 -2.77
N GLU A 499 -1.24 -21.73 -3.72
CA GLU A 499 -2.68 -21.61 -3.46
C GLU A 499 -3.18 -22.62 -2.42
N GLY A 500 -3.96 -22.12 -1.45
CA GLY A 500 -4.49 -22.92 -0.34
C GLY A 500 -3.48 -23.27 0.76
N SER A 501 -2.20 -22.91 0.61
CA SER A 501 -1.15 -23.23 1.59
C SER A 501 -0.47 -21.99 2.18
N HIS A 502 0.29 -21.25 1.37
CA HIS A 502 1.10 -20.12 1.84
C HIS A 502 1.50 -19.21 0.68
N GLY A 503 1.80 -17.96 0.99
CA GLY A 503 2.54 -17.09 0.09
C GLY A 503 3.65 -16.36 0.83
N ILE A 504 4.76 -16.17 0.16
CA ILE A 504 5.94 -15.47 0.68
C ILE A 504 6.38 -14.47 -0.38
N ARG A 505 6.37 -13.19 -0.01
CA ARG A 505 6.89 -12.08 -0.81
C ARG A 505 7.87 -11.27 0.05
N LEU A 506 8.94 -10.82 -0.58
CA LEU A 506 9.89 -9.85 -0.02
C LEU A 506 10.03 -8.75 -1.04
N GLU A 507 9.93 -7.51 -0.59
CA GLU A 507 9.92 -6.35 -1.48
C GLU A 507 10.73 -5.21 -0.89
N ASP A 508 11.56 -4.63 -1.74
CA ASP A 508 12.40 -3.50 -1.41
C ASP A 508 12.44 -2.52 -2.58
N VAL A 509 12.59 -1.25 -2.26
CA VAL A 509 12.68 -0.16 -3.24
C VAL A 509 14.13 0.00 -3.68
N VAL A 510 14.34 -0.01 -4.99
CA VAL A 510 15.66 0.02 -5.63
C VAL A 510 15.79 1.26 -6.50
N LEU A 511 16.88 2.00 -6.31
CA LEU A 511 17.33 3.09 -7.16
C LEU A 511 18.40 2.56 -8.13
N VAL A 512 18.28 2.88 -9.41
CA VAL A 512 19.38 2.70 -10.38
C VAL A 512 20.36 3.86 -10.22
N THR A 513 21.64 3.53 -10.01
CA THR A 513 22.73 4.51 -9.91
C THR A 513 23.56 4.52 -11.19
N GLU A 514 24.51 5.46 -11.31
CA GLU A 514 25.43 5.54 -12.45
C GLU A 514 26.26 4.26 -12.70
N THR A 515 26.43 3.42 -11.68
CA THR A 515 27.31 2.23 -11.75
C THR A 515 26.62 0.92 -11.35
N GLY A 516 25.36 0.97 -10.95
CA GLY A 516 24.63 -0.21 -10.46
C GLY A 516 23.31 0.19 -9.84
N TYR A 517 23.16 -0.12 -8.54
CA TYR A 517 21.94 0.15 -7.81
C TYR A 517 22.21 0.56 -6.35
N GLU A 518 21.16 1.03 -5.70
CA GLU A 518 21.09 1.29 -4.27
C GLU A 518 19.72 0.84 -3.73
N ILE A 519 19.69 0.27 -2.53
CA ILE A 519 18.46 -0.12 -1.85
C ILE A 519 17.99 1.06 -1.00
N LEU A 520 16.87 1.68 -1.38
CA LEU A 520 16.33 2.86 -0.70
C LEU A 520 15.70 2.52 0.64
N SER A 521 15.15 1.31 0.80
CA SER A 521 14.58 0.80 2.06
C SER A 521 15.62 0.53 3.15
N GLY A 522 16.92 0.68 2.85
CA GLY A 522 18.03 0.41 3.78
C GLY A 522 18.63 -0.96 3.52
N GLU A 523 18.22 -1.97 4.28
CA GLU A 523 18.72 -3.34 4.16
C GLU A 523 17.60 -4.30 3.75
N LEU A 524 17.96 -5.30 2.93
CA LEU A 524 17.08 -6.42 2.63
C LEU A 524 16.74 -7.21 3.90
N ALA A 525 15.62 -7.93 3.87
CA ALA A 525 15.29 -8.86 4.95
C ALA A 525 16.41 -9.90 5.14
N THR A 526 16.95 -9.98 6.36
CA THR A 526 18.12 -10.83 6.64
C THR A 526 17.74 -12.25 7.02
N SER A 527 16.57 -12.45 7.64
CA SER A 527 16.05 -13.75 8.04
C SER A 527 14.52 -13.79 8.03
N ALA A 528 13.96 -15.01 7.96
CA ALA A 528 12.52 -15.24 8.11
C ALA A 528 11.97 -14.89 9.50
N THR A 529 12.77 -14.33 10.41
CA THR A 529 12.33 -13.87 11.74
C THR A 529 12.53 -12.37 11.94
N GLU A 530 13.26 -11.68 11.08
CA GLU A 530 13.55 -10.25 11.21
C GLU A 530 13.11 -9.50 9.95
N PRO A 531 11.98 -8.76 10.01
CA PRO A 531 11.54 -7.91 8.92
C PRO A 531 12.47 -6.71 8.69
#